data_AF-A0A7J7GPU4-F1
#
_entry.id   AF-A0A7J7GPU4-F1
#
_cell.length_a   1.000
_cell.length_b   1.000
_cell.length_c   1.000
_cell.angle_alpha   90.00
_cell.angle_beta   90.00
_cell.angle_gamma   90.00
#
_symmetry.space_group_name_H-M   'P 1'
#
loop_
_entity.id
_entity.type
_entity.pdbx_description
1 polymer ?
#
loop_
_entity_poly.entity_id
_entity_poly.type
_entity_poly.pdbx_seq_one_letter_code
_entity_poly.pdbx_strand_id
1 'polypeptide(L)'
;MLGNPLRSGVTRSAPPPTATSSPATFKTVALFSKKKAAPPKKAVVSPVDDELAKWYGPDRRIFLPEGLLDRSEIPAYLTGEVPGDYGYDPFGLSKKPDDFAKYQAYELIHGRWAMLGAAGFIIPEAFNKFGANCGPEAVWFKTGALLLDGNTLNYFGKNIPINLIFAVIAEVVLVGGAEYYRIINGLNLEDKLHPGGPFDPLGLAKDPDQAAILKVKEIKNGRLAMFAMLGFFIQAYVTGEGPVENLAKHLSDPFANNLLTVLAGSAERAPTL
;
A
#
# COMPACT_ATOMS: atom_id res chain seq x y z
N MET A 1 31.39 46.65 30.12
CA MET A 1 30.56 47.87 30.27
C MET A 1 30.86 48.83 29.11
N LEU A 2 30.19 49.99 29.06
CA LEU A 2 30.23 51.03 28.04
C LEU A 2 31.66 51.43 27.59
N GLY A 3 31.92 52.00 26.39
CA GLY A 3 31.03 52.32 25.27
C GLY A 3 31.70 53.28 24.25
N ASN A 4 31.06 53.51 23.10
CA ASN A 4 31.36 54.60 22.14
C ASN A 4 31.01 55.99 22.77
N PRO A 5 31.43 57.19 22.27
CA PRO A 5 31.08 57.66 20.90
C PRO A 5 31.83 58.90 20.27
N LEU A 6 31.27 59.41 19.15
CA LEU A 6 31.37 60.77 18.54
C LEU A 6 32.70 61.26 17.88
N ARG A 7 32.75 62.28 16.98
CA ARG A 7 31.96 62.73 15.78
C ARG A 7 32.01 64.27 15.57
N SER A 8 32.68 64.75 14.52
CA SER A 8 32.42 66.04 13.80
C SER A 8 33.30 66.14 12.53
N GLY A 9 33.02 66.96 11.49
CA GLY A 9 31.74 67.58 11.09
C GLY A 9 31.79 69.08 10.69
N VAL A 10 32.18 69.43 9.45
CA VAL A 10 32.07 70.80 8.85
C VAL A 10 31.71 70.74 7.35
N THR A 11 31.08 71.77 6.75
CA THR A 11 30.40 71.70 5.43
C THR A 11 30.40 73.00 4.58
N ARG A 12 30.43 72.85 3.23
CA ARG A 12 29.98 73.79 2.15
C ARG A 12 30.74 75.15 2.03
N SER A 13 30.82 75.86 0.89
CA SER A 13 30.23 75.81 -0.48
C SER A 13 31.34 76.07 -1.56
N ALA A 14 31.26 76.65 -2.79
CA ALA A 14 30.26 77.37 -3.62
C ALA A 14 30.63 77.33 -5.15
N PRO A 15 29.73 77.74 -6.09
CA PRO A 15 29.96 77.86 -7.55
C PRO A 15 30.22 79.35 -7.98
N PRO A 16 30.27 79.80 -9.27
CA PRO A 16 29.97 79.17 -10.59
C PRO A 16 31.17 79.36 -11.61
N PRO A 17 31.07 79.41 -12.97
CA PRO A 17 29.95 79.23 -13.92
C PRO A 17 30.19 78.22 -15.08
N THR A 18 30.45 78.67 -16.32
CA THR A 18 30.16 77.93 -17.57
C THR A 18 31.13 78.19 -18.73
N ALA A 19 31.33 77.17 -19.58
CA ALA A 19 31.76 77.30 -20.99
C ALA A 19 31.14 76.15 -21.82
N THR A 20 30.81 76.40 -23.09
CA THR A 20 30.01 75.48 -23.94
C THR A 20 30.86 74.74 -24.98
N SER A 21 30.56 73.46 -25.22
CA SER A 21 30.48 72.89 -26.58
C SER A 21 30.04 71.42 -26.62
N SER A 22 29.36 71.06 -27.70
CA SER A 22 29.02 69.73 -28.23
C SER A 22 28.41 69.95 -29.63
N PRO A 23 28.32 68.96 -30.53
CA PRO A 23 28.61 67.53 -30.36
C PRO A 23 29.59 66.93 -31.39
N ALA A 24 30.04 65.70 -31.14
CA ALA A 24 30.49 64.77 -32.20
C ALA A 24 30.27 63.32 -31.74
N THR A 25 29.37 62.58 -32.40
CA THR A 25 28.99 61.22 -31.98
C THR A 25 29.75 60.16 -32.78
N PHE A 26 30.64 59.41 -32.13
CA PHE A 26 31.18 58.16 -32.67
C PHE A 26 30.78 56.97 -31.79
N LYS A 27 30.13 55.97 -32.40
CA LYS A 27 29.67 54.74 -31.72
C LYS A 27 30.79 53.70 -31.70
N THR A 28 31.36 53.42 -30.53
CA THR A 28 32.14 52.20 -30.30
C THR A 28 31.19 50.99 -30.26
N VAL A 29 31.27 50.12 -31.26
CA VAL A 29 30.48 48.87 -31.30
C VAL A 29 31.16 47.83 -30.41
N ALA A 30 30.66 47.66 -29.19
CA ALA A 30 31.12 46.62 -28.27
C ALA A 30 30.56 45.24 -28.68
N LEU A 31 31.41 44.35 -29.18
CA LEU A 31 31.05 42.96 -29.49
C LEU A 31 30.90 42.11 -28.20
N PHE A 32 29.79 42.28 -27.48
CA PHE A 32 29.36 41.33 -26.45
C PHE A 32 27.88 40.98 -26.61
N SER A 33 27.63 39.96 -27.44
CA SER A 33 26.31 39.34 -27.52
C SER A 33 25.97 38.66 -26.20
N LYS A 34 24.97 39.19 -25.48
CA LYS A 34 24.40 38.53 -24.30
C LYS A 34 23.73 37.23 -24.74
N LYS A 35 24.48 36.11 -24.68
CA LYS A 35 23.95 34.77 -24.95
C LYS A 35 22.80 34.50 -23.99
N LYS A 36 21.56 34.55 -24.51
CA LYS A 36 20.34 34.31 -23.74
C LYS A 36 20.48 32.95 -23.04
N ALA A 37 20.23 32.92 -21.73
CA ALA A 37 20.27 31.67 -20.98
C ALA A 37 19.34 30.66 -21.63
N ALA A 38 19.82 29.42 -21.83
CA ALA A 38 18.95 28.34 -22.27
C ALA A 38 17.84 28.13 -21.23
N PRO A 39 16.62 27.77 -21.63
CA PRO A 39 15.63 27.29 -20.66
C PRO A 39 16.24 26.12 -19.88
N PRO A 40 15.87 25.92 -18.60
CA PRO A 40 16.32 24.76 -17.86
C PRO A 40 15.93 23.51 -18.65
N LYS A 41 16.92 22.64 -18.93
CA LYS A 41 16.62 21.32 -19.49
C LYS A 41 15.63 20.66 -18.53
N LYS A 42 14.46 20.25 -19.01
CA LYS A 42 13.63 19.30 -18.26
C LYS A 42 14.54 18.14 -17.89
N ALA A 43 14.53 17.75 -16.62
CA ALA A 43 15.22 16.54 -16.21
C ALA A 43 14.72 15.37 -17.06
N VAL A 44 15.59 14.44 -17.41
CA VAL A 44 15.15 13.16 -17.96
C VAL A 44 14.58 12.38 -16.78
N VAL A 45 13.28 12.56 -16.57
CA VAL A 45 12.49 11.85 -15.56
C VAL A 45 12.69 10.36 -15.78
N SER A 46 13.06 9.63 -14.72
CA SER A 46 13.27 8.19 -14.84
C SER A 46 11.92 7.46 -14.88
N PRO A 47 11.88 6.23 -15.43
CA PRO A 47 10.67 5.40 -15.39
C PRO A 47 10.17 5.11 -13.95
N VAL A 48 11.05 5.27 -12.95
CA VAL A 48 10.75 5.11 -11.52
C VAL A 48 10.01 6.33 -11.00
N ASP A 49 10.52 7.54 -11.25
CA ASP A 49 9.85 8.81 -10.92
C ASP A 49 8.44 8.85 -11.53
N ASP A 50 8.32 8.45 -12.80
CA ASP A 50 7.06 8.35 -13.51
C ASP A 50 6.10 7.34 -12.85
N GLU A 51 6.57 6.22 -12.27
CA GLU A 51 5.71 5.31 -11.50
C GLU A 51 5.35 5.90 -10.13
N LEU A 52 6.30 6.51 -9.41
CA LEU A 52 6.10 7.12 -8.09
C LEU A 52 5.04 8.24 -8.13
N ALA A 53 5.12 9.13 -9.13
CA ALA A 53 4.19 10.25 -9.32
C ALA A 53 2.73 9.83 -9.58
N LYS A 54 2.48 8.56 -9.93
CA LYS A 54 1.10 8.03 -10.05
C LYS A 54 0.48 7.73 -8.69
N TRP A 55 1.28 7.51 -7.65
CA TRP A 55 0.83 6.99 -6.35
C TRP A 55 1.01 7.98 -5.19
N TYR A 56 1.89 8.97 -5.35
CA TYR A 56 2.25 9.92 -4.29
C TYR A 56 1.95 11.38 -4.67
N GLY A 57 1.76 12.23 -3.65
CA GLY A 57 1.55 13.68 -3.80
C GLY A 57 0.14 14.11 -4.23
N PRO A 58 -0.02 15.37 -4.68
CA PRO A 58 -1.33 15.94 -5.03
C PRO A 58 -2.00 15.28 -6.25
N ASP A 59 -1.22 14.92 -7.27
CA ASP A 59 -1.70 14.44 -8.57
C ASP A 59 -1.96 12.93 -8.64
N ARG A 60 -1.73 12.22 -7.54
CA ARG A 60 -1.92 10.75 -7.40
C ARG A 60 -3.30 10.27 -7.84
N ARG A 61 -3.42 8.95 -8.07
CA ARG A 61 -4.72 8.29 -8.31
C ARG A 61 -5.69 8.48 -7.14
N ILE A 62 -6.96 8.72 -7.47
CA ILE A 62 -8.09 8.86 -6.53
C ILE A 62 -9.09 7.71 -6.77
N PHE A 63 -9.92 7.40 -5.78
CA PHE A 63 -10.94 6.34 -5.87
C PHE A 63 -12.08 6.64 -6.87
N LEU A 64 -12.34 7.93 -7.14
CA LEU A 64 -13.21 8.44 -8.19
C LEU A 64 -12.38 9.12 -9.29
N PRO A 65 -12.85 9.12 -10.55
CA PRO A 65 -12.20 9.84 -11.65
C PRO A 65 -12.47 11.34 -11.59
N GLU A 66 -11.66 12.10 -12.33
CA GLU A 66 -11.82 13.55 -12.50
C GLU A 66 -13.20 13.88 -13.08
N GLY A 67 -13.86 14.89 -12.51
CA GLY A 67 -15.25 15.25 -12.83
C GLY A 67 -16.32 14.55 -11.97
N LEU A 68 -15.98 13.54 -11.16
CA LEU A 68 -16.86 12.97 -10.13
C LEU A 68 -16.46 13.35 -8.69
N LEU A 69 -15.22 13.78 -8.48
CA LEU A 69 -14.71 14.35 -7.23
C LEU A 69 -13.74 15.47 -7.59
N ASP A 70 -13.81 16.61 -6.90
CA ASP A 70 -12.78 17.65 -7.03
C ASP A 70 -11.61 17.44 -6.05
N ARG A 71 -10.41 17.90 -6.41
CA ARG A 71 -9.22 17.82 -5.56
C ARG A 71 -9.38 18.59 -4.24
N SER A 72 -10.27 19.60 -4.17
CA SER A 72 -10.58 20.33 -2.92
C SER A 72 -11.54 19.61 -1.97
N GLU A 73 -12.24 18.58 -2.43
CA GLU A 73 -13.15 17.75 -1.60
C GLU A 73 -12.40 16.64 -0.84
N ILE A 74 -11.13 16.39 -1.19
CA ILE A 74 -10.26 15.43 -0.52
C ILE A 74 -9.99 15.90 0.93
N PRO A 75 -10.18 15.05 1.95
CA PRO A 75 -9.87 15.42 3.33
C PRO A 75 -8.40 15.82 3.49
N ALA A 76 -8.13 16.99 4.07
CA ALA A 76 -6.79 17.61 4.08
C ALA A 76 -5.67 16.84 4.81
N TYR A 77 -6.00 15.77 5.55
CA TYR A 77 -5.04 14.83 6.15
C TYR A 77 -4.62 13.68 5.20
N LEU A 78 -5.28 13.54 4.04
CA LEU A 78 -4.91 12.62 2.97
C LEU A 78 -4.04 13.36 1.94
N THR A 79 -2.78 13.59 2.33
CA THR A 79 -1.79 14.39 1.61
C THR A 79 -1.23 13.72 0.36
N GLY A 80 -1.34 12.39 0.24
CA GLY A 80 -0.63 11.60 -0.76
C GLY A 80 0.79 11.20 -0.35
N GLU A 81 1.17 11.35 0.92
CA GLU A 81 2.47 10.89 1.44
C GLU A 81 2.46 9.39 1.82
N VAL A 82 1.28 8.82 2.05
CA VAL A 82 1.11 7.40 2.43
C VAL A 82 0.97 6.49 1.21
N PRO A 83 1.67 5.32 1.18
CA PRO A 83 1.51 4.34 0.10
C PRO A 83 0.04 3.92 -0.06
N GLY A 84 -0.51 4.15 -1.25
CA GLY A 84 -1.89 3.78 -1.56
C GLY A 84 -2.95 4.73 -0.97
N ASP A 85 -2.61 5.97 -0.66
CA ASP A 85 -3.61 7.01 -0.43
C ASP A 85 -4.39 7.31 -1.73
N TYR A 86 -5.69 7.04 -1.75
CA TYR A 86 -6.60 7.36 -2.87
C TYR A 86 -7.63 8.46 -2.52
N GLY A 87 -7.47 9.18 -1.40
CA GLY A 87 -8.44 10.18 -0.92
C GLY A 87 -9.72 9.60 -0.29
N TYR A 88 -9.75 8.29 -0.02
CA TYR A 88 -10.95 7.58 0.45
C TYR A 88 -11.04 7.53 2.00
N ASP A 89 -11.78 8.46 2.59
CA ASP A 89 -12.33 8.32 3.95
C ASP A 89 -13.74 8.97 4.01
N PRO A 90 -14.78 8.33 3.44
CA PRO A 90 -16.14 8.91 3.36
C PRO A 90 -16.84 9.04 4.71
N PHE A 91 -16.36 8.35 5.75
CA PHE A 91 -16.88 8.46 7.12
C PHE A 91 -16.05 9.42 7.98
N GLY A 92 -14.85 9.80 7.51
CA GLY A 92 -13.92 10.68 8.19
C GLY A 92 -13.49 10.14 9.55
N LEU A 93 -13.13 8.85 9.61
CA LEU A 93 -12.67 8.17 10.82
C LEU A 93 -11.24 8.60 11.20
N SER A 94 -10.42 8.93 10.20
CA SER A 94 -8.96 9.05 10.33
C SER A 94 -8.48 10.49 10.59
N LYS A 95 -9.37 11.35 11.10
CA LYS A 95 -9.14 12.81 11.21
C LYS A 95 -8.03 13.24 12.18
N LYS A 96 -7.60 12.39 13.12
CA LYS A 96 -6.49 12.70 14.05
C LYS A 96 -5.23 11.95 13.62
N PRO A 97 -4.02 12.56 13.70
CA PRO A 97 -2.78 11.88 13.31
C PRO A 97 -2.54 10.54 14.03
N ASP A 98 -2.81 10.46 15.33
CA ASP A 98 -2.63 9.23 16.11
C ASP A 98 -3.60 8.11 15.68
N ASP A 99 -4.85 8.47 15.39
CA ASP A 99 -5.86 7.54 14.88
C ASP A 99 -5.53 7.11 13.44
N PHE A 100 -5.08 8.03 12.60
CA PHE A 100 -4.65 7.76 11.22
C PHE A 100 -3.50 6.74 11.15
N ALA A 101 -2.41 6.98 11.88
CA ALA A 101 -1.27 6.06 11.92
C ALA A 101 -1.65 4.68 12.48
N LYS A 102 -2.57 4.65 13.45
CA LYS A 102 -3.14 3.42 14.03
C LYS A 102 -4.02 2.66 13.04
N TYR A 103 -4.88 3.35 12.28
CA TYR A 103 -5.71 2.72 11.25
C TYR A 103 -4.87 2.23 10.06
N GLN A 104 -3.82 2.97 9.67
CA GLN A 104 -2.83 2.50 8.68
C GLN A 104 -2.12 1.22 9.15
N ALA A 105 -1.71 1.14 10.41
CA ALA A 105 -1.12 -0.06 10.98
C ALA A 105 -2.11 -1.24 11.02
N TYR A 106 -3.38 -1.01 11.37
CA TYR A 106 -4.41 -2.04 11.28
C TYR A 106 -4.63 -2.49 9.84
N GLU A 107 -4.72 -1.59 8.86
CA GLU A 107 -4.94 -1.93 7.46
C GLU A 107 -3.80 -2.79 6.90
N LEU A 108 -2.54 -2.42 7.17
CA LEU A 108 -1.38 -3.18 6.71
C LEU A 108 -1.31 -4.58 7.33
N ILE A 109 -1.58 -4.70 8.63
CA ILE A 109 -1.56 -6.00 9.33
C ILE A 109 -2.72 -6.90 8.88
N HIS A 110 -3.95 -6.39 8.76
CA HIS A 110 -5.06 -7.16 8.20
C HIS A 110 -4.82 -7.51 6.72
N GLY A 111 -4.21 -6.61 5.94
CA GLY A 111 -3.81 -6.88 4.56
C GLY A 111 -2.80 -8.03 4.44
N ARG A 112 -1.79 -8.07 5.31
CA ARG A 112 -0.81 -9.18 5.37
C ARG A 112 -1.47 -10.50 5.76
N TRP A 113 -2.26 -10.52 6.83
CA TRP A 113 -2.98 -11.72 7.24
C TRP A 113 -4.00 -12.19 6.19
N ALA A 114 -4.67 -11.28 5.49
CA ALA A 114 -5.59 -11.61 4.41
C ALA A 114 -4.87 -12.16 3.16
N MET A 115 -3.67 -11.67 2.81
CA MET A 115 -2.87 -12.27 1.73
C MET A 115 -2.48 -13.72 2.05
N LEU A 116 -2.05 -13.98 3.28
CA LEU A 116 -1.75 -15.35 3.75
C LEU A 116 -3.01 -16.23 3.79
N GLY A 117 -4.12 -15.71 4.30
CA GLY A 117 -5.40 -16.41 4.38
C GLY A 117 -5.97 -16.75 3.00
N ALA A 118 -6.00 -15.79 2.07
CA ALA A 118 -6.51 -16.00 0.72
C ALA A 118 -5.69 -17.06 -0.03
N ALA A 119 -4.36 -17.01 0.06
CA ALA A 119 -3.49 -18.06 -0.48
C ALA A 119 -3.76 -19.42 0.20
N GLY A 120 -3.83 -19.44 1.53
CA GLY A 120 -4.11 -20.65 2.32
C GLY A 120 -5.49 -21.27 2.11
N PHE A 121 -6.48 -20.50 1.62
CA PHE A 121 -7.82 -20.98 1.29
C PHE A 121 -7.89 -21.52 -0.14
N ILE A 122 -7.34 -20.78 -1.11
CA ILE A 122 -7.39 -21.14 -2.54
C ILE A 122 -6.49 -22.35 -2.85
N ILE A 123 -5.26 -22.35 -2.32
CA ILE A 123 -4.21 -23.28 -2.78
C ILE A 123 -4.53 -24.75 -2.44
N PRO A 124 -4.94 -25.13 -1.21
CA PRO A 124 -5.28 -26.52 -0.90
C PRO A 124 -6.51 -27.00 -1.67
N GLU A 125 -7.53 -26.16 -1.82
CA GLU A 125 -8.76 -26.50 -2.55
C GLU A 125 -8.47 -26.75 -4.04
N ALA A 126 -7.68 -25.88 -4.67
CA ALA A 126 -7.24 -26.03 -6.06
C ALA A 126 -6.42 -27.31 -6.25
N PHE A 127 -5.45 -27.58 -5.37
CA PHE A 127 -4.65 -28.79 -5.47
C PHE A 127 -5.48 -30.07 -5.28
N ASN A 128 -6.47 -30.06 -4.37
CA ASN A 128 -7.40 -31.18 -4.20
C ASN A 128 -8.25 -31.41 -5.46
N LYS A 129 -8.77 -30.34 -6.07
CA LYS A 129 -9.57 -30.40 -7.29
C LYS A 129 -8.77 -30.86 -8.52
N PHE A 130 -7.47 -30.57 -8.57
CA PHE A 130 -6.56 -30.98 -9.65
C PHE A 130 -5.70 -32.22 -9.31
N GLY A 131 -6.13 -33.03 -8.33
CA GLY A 131 -5.64 -34.41 -8.15
C GLY A 131 -4.48 -34.63 -7.17
N ALA A 132 -4.05 -33.61 -6.43
CA ALA A 132 -3.12 -33.77 -5.31
C ALA A 132 -3.91 -33.90 -3.99
N ASN A 133 -3.65 -34.95 -3.22
CA ASN A 133 -4.39 -35.21 -1.97
C ASN A 133 -4.00 -34.19 -0.88
N CYS A 134 -4.79 -33.13 -0.71
CA CYS A 134 -4.63 -32.11 0.33
C CYS A 134 -5.50 -32.38 1.57
N GLY A 135 -5.96 -33.62 1.75
CA GLY A 135 -6.93 -34.02 2.77
C GLY A 135 -8.31 -34.34 2.17
N PRO A 136 -9.16 -35.10 2.89
CA PRO A 136 -10.45 -35.56 2.37
C PRO A 136 -11.39 -34.40 1.99
N GLU A 137 -11.37 -33.31 2.76
CA GLU A 137 -12.05 -32.06 2.42
C GLU A 137 -11.09 -30.87 2.64
N ALA A 138 -10.26 -30.56 1.64
CA ALA A 138 -9.33 -29.41 1.67
C ALA A 138 -10.06 -28.06 1.47
N VAL A 139 -11.20 -27.88 2.13
CA VAL A 139 -12.12 -26.72 2.01
C VAL A 139 -12.04 -25.92 3.31
N TRP A 140 -11.60 -24.66 3.22
CA TRP A 140 -11.13 -23.88 4.38
C TRP A 140 -12.08 -23.83 5.58
N PHE A 141 -13.40 -23.76 5.36
CA PHE A 141 -14.40 -23.69 6.44
C PHE A 141 -14.74 -25.06 7.06
N LYS A 142 -14.36 -26.17 6.41
CA LYS A 142 -14.50 -27.53 6.93
C LYS A 142 -13.24 -28.05 7.60
N THR A 143 -12.05 -27.58 7.18
CA THR A 143 -10.74 -28.09 7.65
C THR A 143 -10.63 -28.19 9.18
N GLY A 144 -11.19 -27.23 9.93
CA GLY A 144 -11.15 -27.24 11.39
C GLY A 144 -11.88 -28.41 12.05
N ALA A 145 -12.93 -28.95 11.42
CA ALA A 145 -13.65 -30.12 11.93
C ALA A 145 -12.83 -31.41 11.79
N LEU A 146 -12.05 -31.54 10.72
CA LEU A 146 -11.21 -32.72 10.43
C LEU A 146 -10.15 -33.01 11.52
N LEU A 147 -9.80 -32.00 12.34
CA LEU A 147 -8.90 -32.14 13.49
C LEU A 147 -9.59 -32.70 14.74
N LEU A 148 -10.92 -32.58 14.84
CA LEU A 148 -11.71 -33.04 15.99
C LEU A 148 -12.00 -34.55 15.92
N ASP A 149 -12.14 -35.09 14.70
CA ASP A 149 -12.45 -36.51 14.43
C ASP A 149 -11.28 -37.48 14.73
N GLY A 150 -10.32 -37.08 15.56
CA GLY A 150 -9.18 -37.89 15.99
C GLY A 150 -8.09 -38.11 14.94
N ASN A 151 -8.28 -37.61 13.71
CA ASN A 151 -7.32 -37.75 12.62
C ASN A 151 -6.24 -36.66 12.63
N THR A 152 -5.03 -37.05 12.26
CA THR A 152 -3.92 -36.16 11.86
C THR A 152 -4.22 -35.48 10.53
N LEU A 153 -3.83 -34.20 10.36
CA LEU A 153 -3.95 -33.54 9.06
C LEU A 153 -3.11 -34.26 8.01
N ASN A 154 -3.63 -34.34 6.78
CA ASN A 154 -2.82 -34.64 5.60
C ASN A 154 -2.52 -33.32 4.86
N TYR A 155 -1.25 -33.01 4.68
CA TYR A 155 -0.77 -31.86 3.92
C TYR A 155 -0.01 -32.39 2.70
N PHE A 156 -0.55 -32.20 1.49
CA PHE A 156 0.04 -32.69 0.23
C PHE A 156 0.42 -34.18 0.27
N GLY A 157 -0.49 -35.03 0.72
CA GLY A 157 -0.29 -36.48 0.84
C GLY A 157 0.70 -36.90 1.93
N LYS A 158 1.14 -35.97 2.80
CA LYS A 158 1.95 -36.26 3.99
C LYS A 158 1.13 -36.03 5.25
N ASN A 159 1.01 -37.08 6.05
CA ASN A 159 0.48 -37.02 7.40
C ASN A 159 1.37 -36.11 8.26
N ILE A 160 0.78 -35.08 8.87
CA ILE A 160 1.42 -34.28 9.91
C ILE A 160 1.03 -34.89 11.26
N PRO A 161 1.97 -35.47 12.03
CA PRO A 161 1.69 -36.16 13.30
C PRO A 161 1.46 -35.18 14.47
N ILE A 162 0.56 -34.22 14.26
CA ILE A 162 0.16 -33.18 15.21
C ILE A 162 -1.34 -33.35 15.48
N ASN A 163 -1.70 -33.43 16.76
CA ASN A 163 -3.09 -33.38 17.20
C ASN A 163 -3.50 -31.93 17.53
N LEU A 164 -4.80 -31.69 17.72
CA LEU A 164 -5.34 -30.35 18.02
C LEU A 164 -4.67 -29.69 19.24
N ILE A 165 -4.34 -30.46 20.29
CA ILE A 165 -3.68 -29.94 21.50
C ILE A 165 -2.31 -29.35 21.16
N PHE A 166 -1.48 -30.09 20.42
CA PHE A 166 -0.16 -29.61 20.02
C PHE A 166 -0.24 -28.48 18.98
N ALA A 167 -1.22 -28.51 18.07
CA ALA A 167 -1.46 -27.42 17.12
C ALA A 167 -1.77 -26.09 17.85
N VAL A 168 -2.75 -26.08 18.75
CA VAL A 168 -3.13 -24.88 19.52
C VAL A 168 -1.98 -24.37 20.38
N ILE A 169 -1.20 -25.27 21.02
CA ILE A 169 -0.01 -24.86 21.80
C ILE A 169 1.05 -24.23 20.88
N ALA A 170 1.33 -24.84 19.73
CA ALA A 170 2.30 -24.32 18.77
C ALA A 170 1.87 -22.95 18.20
N GLU A 171 0.60 -22.78 17.83
CA GLU A 171 0.06 -21.51 17.34
C GLU A 171 0.14 -20.41 18.39
N VAL A 172 -0.35 -20.67 19.62
CA VAL A 172 -0.33 -19.68 20.71
C VAL A 172 1.10 -19.29 21.10
N VAL A 173 2.03 -20.24 21.18
CA VAL A 173 3.42 -19.97 21.56
C VAL A 173 4.19 -19.28 20.44
N LEU A 174 4.06 -19.72 19.18
CA LEU A 174 4.85 -19.19 18.06
C LEU A 174 4.28 -17.87 17.54
N VAL A 175 2.97 -17.78 17.30
CA VAL A 175 2.34 -16.55 16.78
C VAL A 175 2.21 -15.51 17.90
N GLY A 176 1.80 -15.91 19.10
CA GLY A 176 1.78 -15.03 20.27
C GLY A 176 3.18 -14.55 20.67
N GLY A 177 4.19 -15.43 20.56
CA GLY A 177 5.60 -15.08 20.76
C GLY A 177 6.12 -14.09 19.71
N ALA A 178 5.77 -14.28 18.44
CA ALA A 178 6.14 -13.36 17.36
C ALA A 178 5.47 -11.98 17.52
N GLU A 179 4.19 -11.93 17.87
CA GLU A 179 3.48 -10.68 18.18
C GLU A 179 4.05 -9.97 19.41
N TYR A 180 4.39 -10.70 20.47
CA TYR A 180 5.09 -10.15 21.63
C TYR A 180 6.46 -9.56 21.25
N TYR A 181 7.26 -10.31 20.47
CA TYR A 181 8.58 -9.89 20.02
C TYR A 181 8.53 -8.62 19.13
N ARG A 182 7.49 -8.52 18.28
CA ARG A 182 7.15 -7.33 17.49
C ARG A 182 6.77 -6.14 18.37
N ILE A 183 6.02 -6.34 19.44
CA ILE A 183 5.59 -5.28 20.36
C ILE A 183 6.76 -4.73 21.19
N ILE A 184 7.62 -5.61 21.75
CA ILE A 184 8.80 -5.16 22.52
C ILE A 184 9.93 -4.60 21.63
N ASN A 185 9.81 -4.72 20.30
CA ASN A 185 10.83 -4.36 19.32
C ASN A 185 12.21 -4.98 19.62
N GLY A 186 12.25 -6.31 19.81
CA GLY A 186 13.45 -7.02 20.28
C GLY A 186 14.67 -6.99 19.34
N LEU A 187 14.55 -6.36 18.17
CA LEU A 187 15.62 -6.11 17.19
C LEU A 187 15.99 -4.61 17.06
N ASN A 188 15.38 -3.71 17.85
CA ASN A 188 15.57 -2.25 17.80
C ASN A 188 15.35 -1.63 16.41
N LEU A 189 14.28 -2.04 15.73
CA LEU A 189 13.94 -1.62 14.37
C LEU A 189 13.27 -0.24 14.37
N GLU A 190 13.56 0.58 13.36
CA GLU A 190 13.05 1.97 13.25
C GLU A 190 11.61 2.03 12.74
N ASP A 191 11.33 1.48 11.56
CA ASP A 191 9.98 1.37 10.98
C ASP A 191 9.25 0.13 11.54
N LYS A 192 8.27 0.34 12.41
CA LYS A 192 7.47 -0.74 13.02
C LYS A 192 6.46 -1.41 12.06
N LEU A 193 6.20 -0.80 10.90
CA LEU A 193 5.29 -1.32 9.87
C LEU A 193 6.05 -2.08 8.78
N HIS A 194 7.22 -1.59 8.36
CA HIS A 194 8.07 -2.24 7.35
C HIS A 194 9.51 -2.36 7.89
N PRO A 195 9.78 -3.36 8.75
CA PRO A 195 11.01 -3.42 9.55
C PRO A 195 12.31 -3.60 8.75
N GLY A 196 12.24 -4.07 7.50
CA GLY A 196 13.42 -4.26 6.65
C GLY A 196 14.49 -5.14 7.30
N GLY A 197 15.77 -4.79 7.11
CA GLY A 197 16.89 -5.46 7.78
C GLY A 197 16.89 -6.98 7.52
N PRO A 198 16.85 -7.85 8.57
CA PRO A 198 16.78 -9.30 8.41
C PRO A 198 15.58 -9.80 7.58
N PHE A 199 14.51 -9.00 7.45
CA PHE A 199 13.31 -9.35 6.69
C PHE A 199 13.38 -8.99 5.20
N ASP A 200 14.47 -8.38 4.74
CA ASP A 200 14.79 -8.19 3.31
C ASP A 200 16.10 -8.93 2.93
N PRO A 201 16.13 -10.27 2.95
CA PRO A 201 17.33 -11.05 2.65
C PRO A 201 17.76 -10.97 1.17
N LEU A 202 16.89 -10.48 0.28
CA LEU A 202 17.20 -10.27 -1.13
C LEU A 202 17.66 -8.82 -1.42
N GLY A 203 17.40 -7.89 -0.50
CA GLY A 203 17.79 -6.48 -0.63
C GLY A 203 16.98 -5.72 -1.67
N LEU A 204 15.67 -5.99 -1.75
CA LEU A 204 14.73 -5.36 -2.67
C LEU A 204 14.37 -3.91 -2.28
N ALA A 205 14.54 -3.55 -1.00
CA ALA A 205 14.17 -2.24 -0.45
C ALA A 205 15.38 -1.29 -0.23
N LYS A 206 16.52 -1.55 -0.89
CA LYS A 206 17.76 -0.73 -0.78
C LYS A 206 17.62 0.68 -1.36
N ASP A 207 16.78 0.82 -2.39
CA ASP A 207 16.46 2.09 -3.05
C ASP A 207 15.13 2.60 -2.46
N PRO A 208 15.05 3.83 -1.92
CA PRO A 208 13.84 4.35 -1.29
C PRO A 208 12.66 4.46 -2.26
N ASP A 209 12.90 4.73 -3.55
CA ASP A 209 11.84 4.90 -4.53
C ASP A 209 11.28 3.53 -4.97
N GLN A 210 12.16 2.52 -5.11
CA GLN A 210 11.71 1.14 -5.25
C GLN A 210 10.97 0.66 -4.00
N ALA A 211 11.46 0.97 -2.79
CA ALA A 211 10.80 0.61 -1.55
C ALA A 211 9.41 1.25 -1.45
N ALA A 212 9.24 2.51 -1.83
CA ALA A 212 7.96 3.20 -1.90
C ALA A 212 6.99 2.52 -2.87
N ILE A 213 7.44 2.24 -4.10
CA ILE A 213 6.68 1.52 -5.12
C ILE A 213 6.30 0.10 -4.65
N LEU A 214 7.19 -0.61 -3.94
CA LEU A 214 6.92 -1.92 -3.35
C LEU A 214 5.92 -1.84 -2.19
N LYS A 215 5.99 -0.83 -1.31
CA LYS A 215 4.98 -0.56 -0.26
C LYS A 215 3.59 -0.29 -0.87
N VAL A 216 3.52 0.44 -2.00
CA VAL A 216 2.27 0.63 -2.76
C VAL A 216 1.76 -0.70 -3.36
N LYS A 217 2.65 -1.55 -3.88
CA LYS A 217 2.29 -2.88 -4.41
C LYS A 217 1.83 -3.83 -3.28
N GLU A 218 2.45 -3.77 -2.12
CA GLU A 218 2.09 -4.52 -0.91
C GLU A 218 0.66 -4.16 -0.45
N ILE A 219 0.37 -2.88 -0.16
CA ILE A 219 -0.95 -2.48 0.37
C ILE A 219 -2.08 -2.72 -0.63
N LYS A 220 -1.83 -2.61 -1.94
CA LYS A 220 -2.83 -2.90 -2.98
C LYS A 220 -3.18 -4.39 -3.05
N ASN A 221 -2.19 -5.28 -2.94
CA ASN A 221 -2.47 -6.72 -2.82
C ASN A 221 -3.13 -7.06 -1.48
N GLY A 222 -2.74 -6.40 -0.38
CA GLY A 222 -3.40 -6.51 0.92
C GLY A 222 -4.89 -6.15 0.89
N ARG A 223 -5.25 -5.02 0.26
CA ARG A 223 -6.65 -4.60 0.06
C ARG A 223 -7.43 -5.56 -0.82
N LEU A 224 -6.83 -6.01 -1.94
CA LEU A 224 -7.46 -7.02 -2.81
C LEU A 224 -7.70 -8.33 -2.06
N ALA A 225 -6.75 -8.77 -1.23
CA ALA A 225 -6.90 -9.97 -0.42
C ALA A 225 -7.95 -9.81 0.69
N MET A 226 -8.03 -8.66 1.37
CA MET A 226 -9.10 -8.39 2.34
C MET A 226 -10.48 -8.42 1.69
N PHE A 227 -10.62 -7.83 0.48
CA PHE A 227 -11.85 -7.89 -0.29
C PHE A 227 -12.19 -9.33 -0.74
N ALA A 228 -11.19 -10.09 -1.21
CA ALA A 228 -11.36 -11.49 -1.58
C ALA A 228 -11.80 -12.36 -0.38
N MET A 229 -11.18 -12.19 0.79
CA MET A 229 -11.56 -12.90 2.03
C MET A 229 -13.00 -12.62 2.44
N LEU A 230 -13.45 -11.36 2.37
CA LEU A 230 -14.86 -11.01 2.60
C LEU A 230 -15.79 -11.71 1.59
N GLY A 231 -15.40 -11.72 0.31
CA GLY A 231 -16.11 -12.48 -0.73
C GLY A 231 -16.16 -13.98 -0.43
N PHE A 232 -15.06 -14.58 0.01
CA PHE A 232 -14.97 -16.00 0.36
C PHE A 232 -15.86 -16.36 1.54
N PHE A 233 -15.89 -15.53 2.60
CA PHE A 233 -16.78 -15.72 3.74
C PHE A 233 -18.27 -15.70 3.31
N ILE A 234 -18.68 -14.68 2.54
CA ILE A 234 -20.07 -14.51 2.12
C ILE A 234 -20.49 -15.60 1.13
N GLN A 235 -19.69 -15.87 0.08
CA GLN A 235 -20.09 -16.83 -0.95
C GLN A 235 -20.09 -18.27 -0.42
N ALA A 236 -19.15 -18.65 0.44
CA ALA A 236 -19.15 -19.98 1.06
C ALA A 236 -20.38 -20.21 1.93
N TYR A 237 -20.78 -19.20 2.71
CA TYR A 237 -22.01 -19.26 3.52
C TYR A 237 -23.29 -19.37 2.66
N VAL A 238 -23.34 -18.72 1.50
CA VAL A 238 -24.52 -18.77 0.61
C VAL A 238 -24.59 -20.05 -0.23
N THR A 239 -23.44 -20.58 -0.67
CA THR A 239 -23.33 -21.68 -1.65
C THR A 239 -23.09 -23.05 -1.02
N GLY A 240 -22.49 -23.09 0.17
CA GLY A 240 -21.98 -24.30 0.82
C GLY A 240 -20.62 -24.75 0.28
N GLU A 241 -19.95 -23.95 -0.56
CA GLU A 241 -18.78 -24.38 -1.36
C GLU A 241 -17.58 -23.43 -1.25
N GLY A 242 -16.37 -23.96 -1.51
CA GLY A 242 -15.14 -23.18 -1.49
C GLY A 242 -14.99 -22.21 -2.68
N PRO A 243 -14.07 -21.25 -2.63
CA PRO A 243 -13.82 -20.32 -3.73
C PRO A 243 -13.40 -20.98 -5.04
N VAL A 244 -12.72 -22.13 -5.03
CA VAL A 244 -12.26 -22.78 -6.28
C VAL A 244 -13.37 -23.61 -6.91
N GLU A 245 -14.23 -24.27 -6.13
CA GLU A 245 -15.42 -24.95 -6.65
C GLU A 245 -16.40 -23.94 -7.27
N ASN A 246 -16.68 -22.84 -6.56
CA ASN A 246 -17.51 -21.74 -7.07
C ASN A 246 -16.96 -21.17 -8.39
N LEU A 247 -15.65 -20.93 -8.46
CA LEU A 247 -15.00 -20.46 -9.69
C LEU A 247 -15.13 -21.49 -10.83
N ALA A 248 -14.92 -22.78 -10.55
CA ALA A 248 -15.00 -23.83 -11.57
C ALA A 248 -16.42 -24.02 -12.12
N LYS A 249 -17.45 -23.97 -11.25
CA LYS A 249 -18.87 -24.00 -11.68
C LYS A 249 -19.25 -22.75 -12.47
N HIS A 250 -18.81 -21.57 -12.04
CA HIS A 250 -19.08 -20.33 -12.78
C HIS A 250 -18.37 -20.33 -14.15
N LEU A 251 -17.19 -20.93 -14.27
CA LEU A 251 -16.47 -21.06 -15.54
C LEU A 251 -17.04 -22.15 -16.47
N SER A 252 -17.76 -23.15 -15.94
CA SER A 252 -18.39 -24.20 -16.77
C SER A 252 -19.73 -23.74 -17.36
N ASP A 253 -20.53 -22.97 -16.61
CA ASP A 253 -21.69 -22.23 -17.15
C ASP A 253 -21.93 -20.94 -16.34
N PRO A 254 -21.51 -19.77 -16.85
CA PRO A 254 -21.71 -18.49 -16.16
C PRO A 254 -23.18 -18.08 -15.98
N PHE A 255 -24.08 -18.59 -16.82
CA PHE A 255 -25.50 -18.22 -16.83
C PHE A 255 -26.33 -19.13 -15.93
N ALA A 256 -26.00 -20.42 -15.85
CA ALA A 256 -26.61 -21.38 -14.93
C ALA A 256 -26.02 -21.33 -13.51
N ASN A 257 -24.73 -21.02 -13.35
CA ASN A 257 -24.04 -21.04 -12.05
C ASN A 257 -23.60 -19.63 -11.63
N ASN A 258 -24.50 -18.88 -11.00
CA ASN A 258 -24.21 -17.54 -10.46
C ASN A 258 -25.08 -17.23 -9.23
N LEU A 259 -24.86 -16.06 -8.63
CA LEU A 259 -25.57 -15.64 -7.41
C LEU A 259 -27.10 -15.70 -7.55
N LEU A 260 -27.66 -15.33 -8.72
CA LEU A 260 -29.11 -15.31 -8.90
C LEU A 260 -29.70 -16.71 -8.98
N THR A 261 -29.04 -17.65 -9.66
CA THR A 261 -29.53 -19.03 -9.77
C THR A 261 -29.36 -19.81 -8.47
N VAL A 262 -28.29 -19.54 -7.69
CA VAL A 262 -28.09 -20.07 -6.33
C VAL A 262 -29.14 -19.52 -5.36
N LEU A 263 -29.51 -18.24 -5.46
CA LEU A 263 -30.58 -17.64 -4.64
C LEU A 263 -31.98 -18.13 -5.04
N ALA A 264 -32.23 -18.36 -6.33
CA ALA A 264 -33.47 -18.92 -6.86
C ALA A 264 -33.63 -20.44 -6.61
N GLY A 265 -32.63 -21.11 -6.04
CA GLY A 265 -32.63 -22.56 -5.85
C GLY A 265 -32.61 -23.36 -7.16
N SER A 266 -32.22 -22.73 -8.27
CA SER A 266 -32.11 -23.35 -9.59
C SER A 266 -30.72 -23.93 -9.86
N ALA A 267 -29.70 -23.41 -9.17
CA ALA A 267 -28.38 -24.04 -9.07
C ALA A 267 -28.29 -24.83 -7.75
N GLU A 268 -27.71 -26.03 -7.83
CA GLU A 268 -27.55 -26.94 -6.69
C GLU A 268 -26.50 -26.40 -5.70
N ARG A 269 -26.95 -26.13 -4.47
CA ARG A 269 -26.07 -25.82 -3.34
C ARG A 269 -25.54 -27.12 -2.73
N ALA A 270 -24.31 -27.10 -2.21
CA ALA A 270 -23.86 -28.19 -1.36
C ALA A 270 -24.77 -28.28 -0.11
N PRO A 271 -25.12 -29.49 0.36
CA PRO A 271 -25.97 -29.65 1.52
C PRO A 271 -25.34 -29.03 2.76
N THR A 272 -26.10 -28.20 3.46
CA THR A 272 -25.69 -27.60 4.73
C THR A 272 -25.56 -28.67 5.81
N LEU A 273 -24.42 -28.67 6.50
CA LEU A 273 -24.19 -29.42 7.74
C LEU A 273 -24.98 -28.81 8.90
#